data_AF-A0A073IQ68-F1
#
_entry.id   AF-A0A073IQ68-F1
#
_cell.length_a   1.000
_cell.length_b   1.000
_cell.length_c   1.000
_cell.angle_alpha   90.00
_cell.angle_beta   90.00
_cell.angle_gamma   90.00
#
_symmetry.space_group_name_H-M   'P 1'
#
loop_
_entity.id
_entity.type
_entity.pdbx_description
1 polymer ?
#
loop_
_entity_poly.entity_id
_entity_poly.type
_entity_poly.pdbx_seq_one_letter_code
_entity_poly.pdbx_strand_id
1 'polypeptide(L)'
;MYTLIGAALFIGAILYVFESLMPIIVISVIGAVVIAICNSAPKENNSNKRALNLKVNTTGTPDLRIKSVSVNNTKQLTYIPDKKEPVALTFEMQNANKKIDELIKDESVSVRPQEWNISISFSRSRSSNFERAMYLAKHAPIYNESSDGKNEIFQATYSSSASDYLDFIKLYELSSNWKSTHVAICGELVDRKIVGQLNFCYGDKCRSGNPEFCNGASIMTVNPFGCHRLQISASSNPWVSFFVPLDDGRYYLDKKCMKQRIDSYASVYRLCPSFDYIKILKILSELPNIVTKKEYLNFLTVEFN
;
A
#
# COMPACT_ATOMS: atom_id res chain seq x y z
N MET A 1 33.37 59.00 -24.53
CA MET A 1 33.47 57.57 -24.88
C MET A 1 33.90 56.67 -23.71
N TYR A 2 34.40 57.21 -22.57
CA TYR A 2 34.75 56.40 -21.38
C TYR A 2 33.65 56.30 -20.31
N THR A 3 32.54 57.04 -20.44
CA THR A 3 31.43 57.01 -19.47
C THR A 3 30.36 55.96 -19.75
N LEU A 4 30.28 55.45 -20.99
CA LEU A 4 29.30 54.43 -21.39
C LEU A 4 29.74 52.98 -21.10
N ILE A 5 31.05 52.73 -20.99
CA ILE A 5 31.60 51.40 -20.71
C ILE A 5 31.48 51.06 -19.21
N GLY A 6 31.58 52.06 -18.33
CA GLY A 6 31.43 51.86 -16.88
C GLY A 6 30.02 51.46 -16.46
N ALA A 7 28.97 51.99 -17.11
CA ALA A 7 27.58 51.65 -16.79
C ALA A 7 27.22 50.22 -17.20
N ALA A 8 27.75 49.72 -18.32
CA ALA A 8 27.50 48.35 -18.78
C ALA A 8 28.14 47.30 -17.87
N LEU A 9 29.33 47.57 -17.31
CA LEU A 9 29.99 46.66 -16.36
C LEU A 9 29.29 46.66 -14.98
N PHE A 10 28.70 47.77 -14.57
CA PHE A 10 27.97 47.86 -13.30
C PHE A 10 26.62 47.11 -13.35
N ILE A 11 25.91 47.17 -14.49
CA ILE A 11 24.65 46.43 -14.68
C ILE A 11 24.92 44.92 -14.80
N GLY A 12 26.00 44.52 -15.46
CA GLY A 12 26.41 43.11 -15.53
C GLY A 12 26.72 42.50 -14.17
N ALA A 13 27.38 43.25 -13.28
CA ALA A 13 27.67 42.79 -11.92
C ALA A 13 26.39 42.67 -11.05
N ILE A 14 25.41 43.57 -11.23
CA ILE A 14 24.13 43.51 -10.51
C ILE A 14 23.29 42.31 -10.97
N LEU A 15 23.28 41.99 -12.27
CA LEU A 15 22.54 40.85 -12.80
C LEU A 15 23.17 39.50 -12.40
N TYR A 16 24.50 39.41 -12.32
CA TYR A 16 25.18 38.19 -11.86
C TYR A 16 24.95 37.91 -10.36
N VAL A 17 24.85 38.96 -9.54
CA VAL A 17 24.45 38.83 -8.13
C VAL A 17 22.98 38.40 -8.01
N PHE A 18 22.10 38.84 -8.92
CA PHE A 18 20.69 38.44 -8.92
C PHE A 18 20.44 36.97 -9.33
N GLU A 19 21.17 36.43 -10.30
CA GLU A 19 21.08 35.00 -10.64
C GLU A 19 21.65 34.08 -9.55
N SER A 20 22.66 34.56 -8.81
CA SER A 20 23.30 33.78 -7.74
C SER A 20 22.51 33.78 -6.42
N LEU A 21 21.59 34.75 -6.20
CA LEU A 21 20.80 34.87 -4.97
C LEU A 21 19.36 34.33 -5.06
N MET A 22 18.84 34.10 -6.26
CA MET A 22 17.50 33.51 -6.45
C MET A 22 17.30 32.11 -5.81
N PRO A 23 18.28 31.18 -5.79
CA PRO A 23 18.09 29.90 -5.11
C PRO A 23 18.12 30.02 -3.57
N ILE A 24 18.66 31.10 -3.00
CA ILE A 24 18.79 31.27 -1.55
C ILE A 24 17.48 31.83 -0.94
N ILE A 25 16.76 32.69 -1.67
CA ILE A 25 15.49 33.27 -1.19
C ILE A 25 14.33 32.26 -1.30
N VAL A 26 14.31 31.40 -2.32
CA VAL A 26 13.27 30.36 -2.49
C VAL A 26 13.34 29.29 -1.40
N ILE A 27 14.54 28.96 -0.90
CA ILE A 27 14.72 28.00 0.20
C ILE A 27 14.25 28.58 1.55
N SER A 28 14.40 29.89 1.76
CA SER A 28 14.00 30.55 3.02
C SER A 28 12.48 30.72 3.16
N VAL A 29 11.77 30.96 2.06
CA VAL A 29 10.29 31.10 2.06
C VAL A 29 9.58 29.75 2.21
N ILE A 30 10.13 28.67 1.65
CA ILE A 30 9.58 27.31 1.81
C ILE A 30 9.79 26.79 3.25
N GLY A 31 10.91 27.13 3.89
CA GLY A 31 11.17 26.78 5.29
C GLY A 31 10.19 27.41 6.29
N ALA A 32 9.80 28.66 6.07
CA ALA A 32 8.84 29.36 6.95
C ALA A 32 7.40 28.84 6.82
N VAL A 33 6.99 28.41 5.62
CA VAL A 33 5.63 27.86 5.38
C VAL A 33 5.49 26.45 5.97
N VAL A 34 6.54 25.63 5.96
CA VAL A 34 6.51 24.27 6.56
C VAL A 34 6.49 24.32 8.09
N ILE A 35 7.14 25.30 8.72
CA ILE A 35 7.09 25.46 10.19
C ILE A 35 5.73 25.97 10.67
N ALA A 36 5.01 26.78 9.86
CA ALA A 36 3.67 27.27 10.21
C ALA A 36 2.57 26.19 10.10
N ILE A 37 2.76 25.15 9.28
CA ILE A 37 1.78 24.06 9.10
C ILE A 37 1.94 22.94 10.15
N CYS A 38 3.12 22.80 10.78
CA CYS A 38 3.35 21.79 11.81
C CYS A 38 2.86 22.17 13.22
N ASN A 39 2.40 23.41 13.46
CA ASN A 39 1.96 23.88 14.78
C ASN A 39 0.42 24.03 14.94
N SER A 40 -0.37 23.59 13.98
CA SER A 40 -1.85 23.59 14.06
C SER A 40 -2.38 22.18 14.39
N ALA A 41 -2.21 21.76 15.64
CA ALA A 41 -2.97 20.64 16.18
C ALA A 41 -4.47 21.01 16.25
N PRO A 42 -5.40 20.12 15.83
CA PRO A 42 -6.83 20.36 15.98
C PRO A 42 -7.22 20.35 17.46
N LYS A 43 -7.95 21.38 17.90
CA LYS A 43 -8.58 21.46 19.22
C LYS A 43 -9.64 20.36 19.34
N GLU A 44 -9.39 19.37 20.20
CA GLU A 44 -10.45 18.48 20.69
C GLU A 44 -11.43 19.28 21.57
N ASN A 45 -12.68 19.36 21.12
CA ASN A 45 -13.82 19.72 21.96
C ASN A 45 -14.16 18.53 22.85
N ASN A 46 -13.87 18.61 24.14
CA ASN A 46 -14.26 17.61 25.12
C ASN A 46 -15.23 18.20 26.15
N SER A 47 -16.52 18.20 25.78
CA SER A 47 -17.63 18.32 26.71
C SER A 47 -18.03 16.93 27.20
N ASN A 48 -17.50 16.50 28.35
CA ASN A 48 -18.29 15.86 29.41
C ASN A 48 -17.36 15.39 30.54
N LYS A 49 -17.35 16.18 31.62
CA LYS A 49 -16.84 15.77 32.92
C LYS A 49 -17.88 14.84 33.57
N ARG A 50 -17.51 13.60 33.85
CA ARG A 50 -17.97 12.90 35.06
C ARG A 50 -16.81 12.16 35.68
N ALA A 51 -16.42 12.65 36.86
CA ALA A 51 -15.39 12.09 37.70
C ALA A 51 -15.85 10.74 38.26
N LEU A 52 -14.98 9.75 38.17
CA LEU A 52 -14.97 8.61 39.09
C LEU A 52 -13.53 8.43 39.55
N ASN A 53 -13.30 8.78 40.81
CA ASN A 53 -12.06 8.60 41.54
C ASN A 53 -11.80 7.11 41.73
N LEU A 54 -10.63 6.63 41.32
CA LEU A 54 -10.02 5.42 41.86
C LEU A 54 -8.50 5.63 41.90
N LYS A 55 -8.00 5.83 43.13
CA LYS A 55 -6.58 5.81 43.48
C LYS A 55 -6.04 4.39 43.28
N VAL A 56 -4.98 4.22 42.48
CA VAL A 56 -4.01 3.13 42.68
C VAL A 56 -2.60 3.62 42.34
N ASN A 57 -1.66 3.22 43.20
CA ASN A 57 -0.30 3.70 43.37
C ASN A 57 0.66 3.44 42.20
N THR A 58 1.58 4.39 42.05
CA THR A 58 2.83 4.36 41.27
C THR A 58 3.82 3.29 41.72
N THR A 59 4.50 2.62 40.80
CA THR A 59 5.97 2.42 40.81
C THR A 59 6.48 1.84 39.48
N GLY A 60 7.51 2.47 38.91
CA GLY A 60 8.54 1.81 38.08
C GLY A 60 8.46 1.89 36.56
N THR A 61 8.92 2.99 35.95
CA THR A 61 9.47 2.98 34.58
C THR A 61 10.82 3.72 34.56
N PRO A 62 11.91 3.14 34.01
CA PRO A 62 13.15 3.87 33.81
C PRO A 62 13.11 4.64 32.48
N ASP A 63 13.39 5.93 32.65
CA ASP A 63 13.86 6.97 31.73
C ASP A 63 14.67 6.47 30.51
N LEU A 64 14.20 6.77 29.30
CA LEU A 64 15.03 6.77 28.08
C LEU A 64 14.96 8.16 27.44
N ARG A 65 15.96 8.97 27.77
CA ARG A 65 16.27 10.26 27.13
C ARG A 65 16.50 10.09 25.63
N ILE A 66 15.62 10.71 24.85
CA ILE A 66 15.80 10.91 23.41
C ILE A 66 16.84 12.02 23.21
N LYS A 67 18.00 11.67 22.66
CA LYS A 67 18.91 12.65 22.01
C LYS A 67 18.59 12.67 20.52
N SER A 68 17.97 13.74 20.06
CA SER A 68 17.79 14.02 18.64
C SER A 68 19.13 14.37 17.99
N VAL A 69 19.57 13.57 17.02
CA VAL A 69 20.67 13.92 16.12
C VAL A 69 20.09 14.02 14.71
N SER A 70 20.14 15.22 14.15
CA SER A 70 19.82 15.54 12.76
C SER A 70 20.96 15.10 11.85
N VAL A 71 20.68 14.35 10.79
CA VAL A 71 21.62 14.16 9.67
C VAL A 71 20.86 14.18 8.34
N ASN A 72 21.14 15.21 7.54
CA ASN A 72 20.89 15.24 6.10
C ASN A 72 21.94 14.36 5.41
N ASN A 73 21.54 13.32 4.67
CA ASN A 73 22.01 13.04 3.30
C ASN A 73 21.46 11.71 2.78
N THR A 74 21.19 11.70 1.48
CA THR A 74 20.80 10.58 0.62
C THR A 74 21.65 9.33 0.90
N LYS A 75 21.09 8.36 1.62
CA LYS A 75 21.66 7.02 1.79
C LYS A 75 20.73 6.03 1.11
N GLN A 76 21.29 5.22 0.20
CA GLN A 76 20.75 3.88 -0.04
C GLN A 76 20.49 3.26 1.34
N LEU A 77 19.23 2.94 1.62
CA LEU A 77 18.82 2.28 2.85
C LEU A 77 19.41 0.87 2.83
N THR A 78 20.64 0.73 3.31
CA THR A 78 21.18 -0.55 3.72
C THR A 78 20.40 -0.97 4.96
N TYR A 79 19.49 -1.92 4.78
CA TYR A 79 18.90 -2.64 5.91
C TYR A 79 20.05 -3.29 6.68
N ILE A 80 20.29 -2.80 7.89
CA ILE A 80 21.16 -3.45 8.86
C ILE A 80 20.22 -4.33 9.68
N PRO A 81 20.23 -5.66 9.49
CA PRO A 81 19.42 -6.53 10.32
C PRO A 81 19.78 -6.30 11.79
N ASP A 82 18.75 -6.14 12.63
CA ASP A 82 18.93 -6.17 14.08
C ASP A 82 19.76 -7.40 14.43
N LYS A 83 20.74 -7.23 15.33
CA LYS A 83 21.55 -8.33 15.86
C LYS A 83 20.63 -9.25 16.68
N LYS A 84 19.90 -10.14 16.00
CA LYS A 84 19.20 -11.25 16.63
C LYS A 84 20.28 -12.19 17.18
N GLU A 85 20.18 -12.54 18.44
CA GLU A 85 21.04 -13.56 19.01
C GLU A 85 20.85 -14.88 18.24
N PRO A 86 21.92 -15.63 17.99
CA PRO A 86 21.81 -16.93 17.37
C PRO A 86 20.98 -17.86 18.26
N VAL A 87 20.18 -18.71 17.63
CA VAL A 87 19.32 -19.67 18.33
C VAL A 87 19.60 -21.09 17.85
N ALA A 88 19.49 -22.04 18.77
CA ALA A 88 19.54 -23.46 18.44
C ALA A 88 18.32 -23.82 17.56
N LEU A 89 18.56 -24.53 16.46
CA LEU A 89 17.48 -25.04 15.62
C LEU A 89 16.72 -26.14 16.38
N THR A 90 15.52 -25.84 16.85
CA THR A 90 14.72 -26.81 17.60
C THR A 90 13.95 -27.76 16.67
N PHE A 91 13.72 -28.98 17.12
CA PHE A 91 12.86 -29.96 16.44
C PHE A 91 11.44 -29.40 16.21
N GLU A 92 10.96 -28.55 17.12
CA GLU A 92 9.67 -27.88 17.02
C GLU A 92 9.61 -26.87 15.86
N MET A 93 10.68 -26.11 15.61
CA MET A 93 10.79 -25.19 14.48
C MET A 93 10.71 -25.96 13.15
N GLN A 94 11.48 -27.04 13.02
CA GLN A 94 11.50 -27.89 11.83
C GLN A 94 10.11 -28.51 11.53
N ASN A 95 9.45 -29.03 12.57
CA ASN A 95 8.11 -29.62 12.43
C ASN A 95 7.03 -28.59 12.11
N ALA A 96 7.14 -27.36 12.62
CA ALA A 96 6.17 -26.30 12.34
C ALA A 96 6.19 -25.88 10.86
N ASN A 97 7.37 -25.72 10.25
CA ASN A 97 7.46 -25.42 8.81
C ASN A 97 7.01 -26.61 7.95
N LYS A 98 7.34 -27.84 8.34
CA LYS A 98 6.87 -29.04 7.63
C LYS A 98 5.33 -29.12 7.62
N LYS A 99 4.69 -28.86 8.77
CA LYS A 99 3.23 -28.81 8.87
C LYS A 99 2.61 -27.70 8.03
N ILE A 100 3.26 -26.55 7.91
CA ILE A 100 2.81 -25.45 7.03
C ILE A 100 2.93 -25.86 5.55
N ASP A 101 4.05 -26.46 5.15
CA ASP A 101 4.24 -26.94 3.78
C ASP A 101 3.20 -28.02 3.39
N GLU A 102 2.76 -28.84 4.36
CA GLU A 102 1.65 -29.80 4.21
C GLU A 102 0.27 -29.10 4.12
N LEU A 103 -0.01 -28.12 4.98
CA LEU A 103 -1.27 -27.35 4.96
C LEU A 103 -1.45 -26.55 3.67
N ILE A 104 -0.37 -25.97 3.13
CA ILE A 104 -0.39 -25.23 1.85
C ILE A 104 -0.71 -26.18 0.68
N LYS A 105 -0.32 -27.46 0.76
CA LYS A 105 -0.68 -28.45 -0.26
C LYS A 105 -2.18 -28.78 -0.25
N ASP A 106 -2.79 -28.89 0.93
CA ASP A 106 -4.22 -29.24 1.04
C ASP A 106 -5.16 -28.07 0.66
N GLU A 107 -4.75 -26.81 0.82
CA GLU A 107 -5.53 -25.64 0.38
C GLU A 107 -5.64 -25.50 -1.16
N SER A 108 -4.94 -26.32 -1.94
CA SER A 108 -4.96 -26.29 -3.41
C SER A 108 -6.20 -26.94 -4.06
N VAL A 109 -7.19 -27.37 -3.27
CA VAL A 109 -8.45 -27.92 -3.79
C VAL A 109 -9.27 -26.81 -4.47
N SER A 110 -9.16 -26.82 -5.79
CA SER A 110 -9.84 -25.97 -6.77
C SER A 110 -11.36 -25.88 -6.57
N VAL A 111 -11.80 -24.86 -5.84
CA VAL A 111 -13.05 -24.17 -6.17
C VAL A 111 -12.69 -23.25 -7.31
N ARG A 112 -13.22 -23.48 -8.52
CA ARG A 112 -13.03 -22.56 -9.64
C ARG A 112 -13.34 -21.15 -9.11
N PRO A 113 -12.38 -20.22 -9.10
CA PRO A 113 -12.69 -18.86 -8.71
C PRO A 113 -13.79 -18.43 -9.67
N GLN A 114 -14.95 -18.06 -9.13
CA GLN A 114 -15.95 -17.36 -9.92
C GLN A 114 -15.21 -16.23 -10.65
N GLU A 115 -15.38 -16.13 -11.97
CA GLU A 115 -14.69 -15.10 -12.75
C GLU A 115 -14.95 -13.75 -12.07
N TRP A 116 -13.86 -13.07 -11.72
CA TRP A 116 -13.94 -11.85 -10.94
C TRP A 116 -14.78 -10.83 -11.70
N ASN A 117 -15.73 -10.23 -11.00
CA ASN A 117 -16.57 -9.19 -11.56
C ASN A 117 -16.88 -8.13 -10.50
N ILE A 118 -17.19 -6.94 -10.98
CA ILE A 118 -17.68 -5.84 -10.16
C ILE A 118 -18.95 -5.30 -10.80
N SER A 119 -20.00 -5.16 -10.00
CA SER A 119 -21.26 -4.60 -10.42
C SER A 119 -21.59 -3.34 -9.63
N ILE A 120 -22.21 -2.39 -10.32
CA ILE A 120 -22.78 -1.19 -9.72
C ILE A 120 -24.25 -1.13 -10.07
N SER A 121 -25.07 -0.95 -9.05
CA SER A 121 -26.51 -0.77 -9.19
C SER A 121 -26.93 0.57 -8.62
N PHE A 122 -27.80 1.29 -9.32
CA PHE A 122 -28.39 2.53 -8.85
C PHE A 122 -29.81 2.70 -9.38
N SER A 123 -30.61 3.48 -8.67
CA SER A 123 -31.98 3.84 -9.10
C SER A 123 -32.02 5.20 -9.76
N ARG A 124 -33.17 5.55 -10.33
CA ARG A 124 -33.40 6.87 -10.91
C ARG A 124 -33.05 7.99 -9.91
N SER A 125 -32.27 8.97 -10.37
CA SER A 125 -31.73 10.06 -9.55
C SER A 125 -32.11 11.42 -10.12
N ARG A 126 -32.25 12.43 -9.26
CA ARG A 126 -32.45 13.83 -9.66
C ARG A 126 -31.14 14.56 -9.98
N SER A 127 -30.00 13.88 -9.85
CA SER A 127 -28.69 14.46 -10.15
C SER A 127 -28.57 14.81 -11.64
N SER A 128 -27.91 15.93 -11.96
CA SER A 128 -27.55 16.29 -13.33
C SER A 128 -26.63 15.27 -14.00
N ASN A 129 -25.95 14.42 -13.22
CA ASN A 129 -25.10 13.35 -13.73
C ASN A 129 -25.89 12.09 -14.13
N PHE A 130 -27.20 12.03 -13.86
CA PHE A 130 -27.99 10.82 -14.05
C PHE A 130 -27.97 10.31 -15.49
N GLU A 131 -28.25 11.18 -16.46
CA GLU A 131 -28.28 10.79 -17.88
C GLU A 131 -26.90 10.29 -18.38
N ARG A 132 -25.81 10.87 -17.86
CA ARG A 132 -24.44 10.43 -18.17
C ARG A 132 -24.13 9.06 -17.56
N ALA A 133 -24.51 8.83 -16.31
CA ALA A 133 -24.33 7.55 -15.66
C ALA A 133 -25.17 6.46 -16.35
N MET A 134 -26.40 6.77 -16.74
CA MET A 134 -27.27 5.88 -17.50
C MET A 134 -26.63 5.47 -18.83
N TYR A 135 -26.11 6.45 -19.57
CA TYR A 135 -25.40 6.20 -20.81
C TYR A 135 -24.22 5.22 -20.60
N LEU A 136 -23.37 5.47 -19.60
CA LEU A 136 -22.24 4.59 -19.29
C LEU A 136 -22.70 3.19 -18.85
N ALA A 137 -23.77 3.07 -18.06
CA ALA A 137 -24.29 1.80 -17.60
C ALA A 137 -24.80 0.94 -18.77
N LYS A 138 -25.53 1.54 -19.72
CA LYS A 138 -26.04 0.84 -20.92
C LYS A 138 -24.95 0.35 -21.87
N HIS A 139 -23.75 0.91 -21.78
CA HIS A 139 -22.59 0.50 -22.58
C HIS A 139 -21.64 -0.43 -21.81
N ALA A 140 -22.01 -0.86 -20.59
CA ALA A 140 -21.24 -1.85 -19.85
C ALA A 140 -21.28 -3.23 -20.54
N PRO A 141 -20.29 -4.11 -20.29
CA PRO A 141 -20.27 -5.46 -20.85
C PRO A 141 -21.55 -6.26 -20.57
N ILE A 142 -22.09 -6.11 -19.35
CA ILE A 142 -23.37 -6.68 -18.96
C ILE A 142 -24.20 -5.58 -18.31
N TYR A 143 -25.42 -5.42 -18.80
CA TYR A 143 -26.37 -4.43 -18.29
C TYR A 143 -27.73 -5.08 -18.07
N ASN A 144 -28.31 -4.82 -16.90
CA ASN A 144 -29.63 -5.30 -16.50
C ASN A 144 -30.49 -4.14 -15.99
N GLU A 145 -31.76 -4.14 -16.37
CA GLU A 145 -32.78 -3.26 -15.80
C GLU A 145 -33.80 -4.13 -15.08
N SER A 146 -34.20 -3.72 -13.88
CA SER A 146 -35.31 -4.33 -13.17
C SER A 146 -36.21 -3.25 -12.60
N SER A 147 -37.50 -3.55 -12.51
CA SER A 147 -38.51 -2.66 -11.93
C SER A 147 -39.36 -3.47 -10.98
N ASP A 148 -39.49 -3.00 -9.74
CA ASP A 148 -40.42 -3.54 -8.74
C ASP A 148 -41.78 -2.81 -8.76
N GLY A 149 -42.03 -2.01 -9.81
CA GLY A 149 -43.22 -1.16 -9.95
C GLY A 149 -43.16 0.17 -9.18
N LYS A 150 -42.18 0.36 -8.30
CA LYS A 150 -41.96 1.63 -7.56
C LYS A 150 -40.63 2.28 -7.89
N ASN A 151 -39.60 1.49 -8.15
CA ASN A 151 -38.24 1.93 -8.44
C ASN A 151 -37.68 1.14 -9.62
N GLU A 152 -37.11 1.87 -10.57
CA GLU A 152 -36.25 1.29 -11.60
C GLU A 152 -34.84 1.15 -11.02
N ILE A 153 -34.27 -0.04 -11.16
CA ILE A 153 -32.90 -0.37 -10.77
C ILE A 153 -32.11 -0.68 -12.04
N PHE A 154 -31.03 0.07 -12.22
CA PHE A 154 -30.09 -0.06 -13.33
C PHE A 154 -28.83 -0.69 -12.79
N GLN A 155 -28.39 -1.81 -13.37
CA GLN A 155 -27.20 -2.53 -12.95
C GLN A 155 -26.25 -2.72 -14.13
N ALA A 156 -25.00 -2.32 -13.94
CA ALA A 156 -23.90 -2.55 -14.86
C ALA A 156 -22.87 -3.48 -14.21
N THR A 157 -22.35 -4.45 -14.95
CA THR A 157 -21.34 -5.40 -14.47
C THR A 157 -20.13 -5.43 -15.41
N TYR A 158 -18.96 -5.45 -14.81
CA TYR A 158 -17.66 -5.29 -15.46
C TYR A 158 -16.72 -6.44 -15.06
N SER A 159 -15.83 -6.83 -15.97
CA SER A 159 -14.84 -7.88 -15.71
C SER A 159 -13.59 -7.34 -15.01
N SER A 160 -12.61 -8.22 -14.75
CA SER A 160 -11.30 -7.83 -14.24
C SER A 160 -10.41 -7.13 -15.27
N SER A 161 -10.83 -6.98 -16.54
CA SER A 161 -9.99 -6.32 -17.55
C SER A 161 -9.71 -4.86 -17.17
N ALA A 162 -8.55 -4.33 -17.62
CA ALA A 162 -8.17 -2.97 -17.29
C ALA A 162 -9.15 -1.92 -17.87
N SER A 163 -9.67 -2.16 -19.07
CA SER A 163 -10.67 -1.28 -19.70
C SER A 163 -11.97 -1.28 -18.91
N ASP A 164 -12.50 -2.47 -18.61
CA ASP A 164 -13.78 -2.62 -17.92
C ASP A 164 -13.72 -2.01 -16.52
N TYR A 165 -12.62 -2.25 -15.79
CA TYR A 165 -12.44 -1.67 -14.46
C TYR A 165 -12.39 -0.14 -14.51
N LEU A 166 -11.69 0.45 -15.49
CA LEU A 166 -11.64 1.91 -15.63
C LEU A 166 -12.99 2.50 -16.04
N ASP A 167 -13.77 1.79 -16.85
CA ASP A 167 -15.14 2.21 -17.21
C ASP A 167 -16.10 2.10 -16.01
N PHE A 168 -15.96 1.06 -15.18
CA PHE A 168 -16.61 0.99 -13.88
C PHE A 168 -16.29 2.22 -13.02
N ILE A 169 -15.01 2.62 -12.93
CA ILE A 169 -14.61 3.78 -12.13
C ILE A 169 -15.26 5.07 -12.65
N LYS A 170 -15.32 5.27 -13.97
CA LYS A 170 -16.02 6.44 -14.56
C LYS A 170 -17.49 6.48 -14.14
N LEU A 171 -18.19 5.34 -14.21
CA LEU A 171 -19.59 5.26 -13.78
C LEU A 171 -19.75 5.47 -12.27
N TYR A 172 -18.86 4.88 -11.48
CA TYR A 172 -18.85 5.00 -10.03
C TYR A 172 -18.60 6.45 -9.58
N GLU A 173 -17.72 7.20 -10.22
CA GLU A 173 -17.48 8.62 -9.89
C GLU A 173 -18.74 9.48 -10.06
N LEU A 174 -19.56 9.20 -11.09
CA LEU A 174 -20.81 9.93 -11.34
C LEU A 174 -21.92 9.62 -10.32
N SER A 175 -21.95 8.38 -9.82
CA SER A 175 -23.08 7.82 -9.07
C SER A 175 -22.78 7.52 -7.60
N SER A 176 -21.50 7.51 -7.19
CA SER A 176 -21.05 7.07 -5.86
C SER A 176 -21.74 7.80 -4.70
N ASN A 177 -22.08 9.08 -4.88
CA ASN A 177 -22.72 9.90 -3.85
C ASN A 177 -24.24 9.72 -3.77
N TRP A 178 -24.87 8.94 -4.65
CA TRP A 178 -26.30 8.68 -4.56
C TRP A 178 -26.60 7.65 -3.49
N LYS A 179 -27.72 7.83 -2.79
CA LYS A 179 -28.17 6.90 -1.74
C LYS A 179 -28.58 5.54 -2.29
N SER A 180 -29.01 5.48 -3.55
CA SER A 180 -29.41 4.26 -4.23
C SER A 180 -28.24 3.49 -4.84
N THR A 181 -27.02 4.01 -4.78
CA THR A 181 -25.85 3.37 -5.38
C THR A 181 -25.28 2.30 -4.46
N HIS A 182 -25.23 1.08 -4.96
CA HIS A 182 -24.65 -0.08 -4.30
C HIS A 182 -23.64 -0.73 -5.26
N VAL A 183 -22.54 -1.25 -4.70
CA VAL A 183 -21.51 -1.96 -5.47
C VAL A 183 -21.39 -3.36 -4.91
N ALA A 184 -21.27 -4.36 -5.78
CA ALA A 184 -20.94 -5.72 -5.40
C ALA A 184 -19.68 -6.19 -6.15
N ILE A 185 -18.82 -6.95 -5.47
CA ILE A 185 -17.65 -7.59 -6.08
C ILE A 185 -17.82 -9.09 -5.88
N CYS A 186 -17.77 -9.86 -6.97
CA CYS A 186 -18.01 -11.31 -6.96
C CYS A 186 -19.32 -11.69 -6.24
N GLY A 187 -20.38 -10.87 -6.42
CA GLY A 187 -21.68 -11.07 -5.77
C GLY A 187 -21.77 -10.63 -4.30
N GLU A 188 -20.67 -10.21 -3.67
CA GLU A 188 -20.68 -9.66 -2.30
C GLU A 188 -20.87 -8.15 -2.33
N LEU A 189 -21.86 -7.61 -1.59
CA LEU A 189 -22.02 -6.17 -1.43
C LEU A 189 -20.83 -5.57 -0.66
N VAL A 190 -20.29 -4.48 -1.19
CA VAL A 190 -19.10 -3.83 -0.62
C VAL A 190 -19.33 -2.37 -0.29
N ASP A 191 -18.66 -1.90 0.76
CA ASP A 191 -18.66 -0.50 1.13
C ASP A 191 -17.82 0.36 0.18
N ARG A 192 -18.17 1.65 0.10
CA ARG A 192 -17.41 2.67 -0.66
C ARG A 192 -15.93 2.71 -0.29
N LYS A 193 -15.59 2.39 0.97
CA LYS A 193 -14.19 2.34 1.46
C LYS A 193 -13.40 1.24 0.76
N ILE A 194 -14.00 0.08 0.54
CA ILE A 194 -13.37 -1.05 -0.17
C ILE A 194 -13.13 -0.66 -1.63
N VAL A 195 -14.15 -0.09 -2.30
CA VAL A 195 -14.02 0.40 -3.68
C VAL A 195 -12.92 1.45 -3.82
N GLY A 196 -12.85 2.40 -2.88
CA GLY A 196 -11.80 3.42 -2.86
C GLY A 196 -10.39 2.84 -2.67
N GLN A 197 -10.21 1.91 -1.72
CA GLN A 197 -8.94 1.23 -1.50
C GLN A 197 -8.53 0.37 -2.70
N LEU A 198 -9.50 -0.30 -3.33
CA LEU A 198 -9.28 -1.07 -4.54
C LEU A 198 -8.84 -0.15 -5.70
N ASN A 199 -9.54 0.96 -5.94
CA ASN A 199 -9.17 1.92 -6.98
C ASN A 199 -7.79 2.54 -6.76
N PHE A 200 -7.43 2.82 -5.50
CA PHE A 200 -6.10 3.37 -5.18
C PHE A 200 -4.95 2.43 -5.55
N CYS A 201 -5.17 1.12 -5.62
CA CYS A 201 -4.12 0.17 -5.98
C CYS A 201 -4.36 -0.43 -7.38
N TYR A 202 -5.49 -1.08 -7.59
CA TYR A 202 -5.82 -1.75 -8.85
C TYR A 202 -6.11 -0.73 -9.97
N GLY A 203 -6.74 0.40 -9.66
CA GLY A 203 -6.92 1.47 -10.64
C GLY A 203 -5.59 2.03 -11.13
N ASP A 204 -4.64 2.26 -10.21
CA ASP A 204 -3.28 2.69 -10.57
C ASP A 204 -2.54 1.63 -11.38
N LYS A 205 -2.69 0.34 -11.03
CA LYS A 205 -2.19 -0.78 -11.84
C LYS A 205 -2.71 -0.67 -13.28
N CYS A 206 -4.04 -0.55 -13.46
CA CYS A 206 -4.68 -0.46 -14.77
C CYS A 206 -4.19 0.74 -15.58
N ARG A 207 -3.92 1.88 -14.94
CA ARG A 207 -3.40 3.10 -15.61
C ARG A 207 -1.92 3.03 -15.92
N SER A 208 -1.12 2.35 -15.09
CA SER A 208 0.34 2.33 -15.21
C SER A 208 0.85 1.55 -16.42
N GLY A 209 0.12 0.54 -16.88
CA GLY A 209 0.60 -0.41 -17.88
C GLY A 209 1.80 -1.26 -17.44
N ASN A 210 2.23 -1.16 -16.18
CA ASN A 210 3.38 -1.89 -15.66
C ASN A 210 2.97 -3.33 -15.28
N PRO A 211 3.50 -4.38 -15.96
CA PRO A 211 3.19 -5.77 -15.62
C PRO A 211 3.66 -6.15 -14.20
N GLU A 212 4.74 -5.53 -13.72
CA GLU A 212 5.35 -5.80 -12.41
C GLU A 212 4.76 -4.98 -11.27
N PHE A 213 3.74 -4.15 -11.53
CA PHE A 213 3.15 -3.27 -10.52
C PHE A 213 2.74 -4.01 -9.24
N CYS A 214 2.20 -5.24 -9.38
CA CYS A 214 1.82 -6.07 -8.24
C CYS A 214 3.03 -6.55 -7.43
N ASN A 215 4.17 -6.79 -8.06
CA ASN A 215 5.42 -7.13 -7.38
C ASN A 215 6.09 -5.90 -6.76
N GLY A 216 5.82 -4.69 -7.26
CA GLY A 216 6.26 -3.45 -6.64
C GLY A 216 5.76 -2.23 -7.40
N ALA A 217 5.14 -1.28 -6.70
CA ALA A 217 4.78 0.02 -7.29
C ALA A 217 5.97 1.01 -7.31
N SER A 218 7.01 0.71 -6.54
CA SER A 218 8.27 1.46 -6.46
C SER A 218 9.35 0.55 -5.87
N ILE A 219 10.62 0.96 -5.98
CA ILE A 219 11.76 0.25 -5.41
C ILE A 219 11.59 -0.12 -3.93
N MET A 220 10.90 0.72 -3.16
CA MET A 220 10.67 0.52 -1.71
C MET A 220 9.67 -0.61 -1.38
N THR A 221 8.84 -0.97 -2.36
CA THR A 221 7.71 -1.90 -2.20
C THR A 221 7.90 -3.20 -2.98
N VAL A 222 9.03 -3.34 -3.69
CA VAL A 222 9.34 -4.54 -4.47
C VAL A 222 9.38 -5.76 -3.56
N ASN A 223 8.75 -6.85 -3.99
CA ASN A 223 8.71 -8.13 -3.32
C ASN A 223 8.43 -9.27 -4.32
N PRO A 224 8.89 -10.50 -4.02
CA PRO A 224 8.68 -11.63 -4.92
C PRO A 224 7.31 -12.30 -4.80
N PHE A 225 6.42 -11.87 -3.89
CA PHE A 225 5.21 -12.62 -3.52
C PHE A 225 4.00 -12.32 -4.40
N GLY A 226 4.07 -11.38 -5.35
CA GLY A 226 2.93 -11.06 -6.21
C GLY A 226 1.98 -9.98 -5.68
N CYS A 227 2.24 -9.41 -4.50
CA CYS A 227 1.45 -8.30 -3.99
C CYS A 227 2.24 -7.38 -3.04
N HIS A 228 2.57 -6.18 -3.51
CA HIS A 228 3.31 -5.16 -2.75
C HIS A 228 2.54 -4.60 -1.55
N ARG A 229 1.25 -4.93 -1.41
CA ARG A 229 0.44 -4.51 -0.27
C ARG A 229 0.52 -5.45 0.94
N LEU A 230 1.18 -6.60 0.81
CA LEU A 230 1.40 -7.54 1.92
C LEU A 230 2.39 -7.04 2.99
N GLN A 231 3.04 -5.90 2.77
CA GLN A 231 4.04 -5.32 3.69
C GLN A 231 5.21 -6.28 3.98
N ILE A 232 5.65 -7.02 2.96
CA ILE A 232 6.84 -7.88 2.97
C ILE A 232 7.74 -7.52 1.78
N SER A 233 8.21 -6.27 1.77
CA SER A 233 9.02 -5.74 0.68
C SER A 233 10.49 -6.11 0.80
N ALA A 234 11.32 -5.66 -0.13
CA ALA A 234 12.78 -5.76 -0.05
C ALA A 234 13.38 -4.65 0.84
N SER A 235 12.70 -3.51 0.96
CA SER A 235 13.24 -2.31 1.62
C SER A 235 12.55 -1.98 2.95
N SER A 236 11.32 -1.46 2.95
CA SER A 236 10.67 -0.94 4.16
C SER A 236 10.33 -2.02 5.18
N ASN A 237 9.97 -3.22 4.71
CA ASN A 237 9.70 -4.39 5.56
C ASN A 237 10.37 -5.61 4.92
N PRO A 238 11.72 -5.72 4.99
CA PRO A 238 12.48 -6.72 4.27
C PRO A 238 11.98 -8.12 4.58
N TRP A 239 11.52 -8.86 3.57
CA TRP A 239 11.09 -10.25 3.74
C TRP A 239 12.22 -11.15 4.24
N VAL A 240 13.47 -10.77 3.97
CA VAL A 240 14.67 -11.40 4.53
C VAL A 240 14.81 -11.22 6.05
N SER A 241 14.06 -10.32 6.68
CA SER A 241 14.06 -10.13 8.14
C SER A 241 13.44 -11.32 8.91
N PHE A 242 12.71 -12.19 8.21
CA PHE A 242 12.17 -13.44 8.77
C PHE A 242 13.23 -14.54 8.92
N PHE A 243 14.44 -14.35 8.38
CA PHE A 243 15.55 -15.24 8.68
C PHE A 243 16.10 -14.99 10.09
N VAL A 244 16.40 -16.08 10.79
CA VAL A 244 17.00 -16.09 12.14
C VAL A 244 18.36 -16.79 12.04
N PRO A 245 19.44 -16.20 12.55
CA PRO A 245 20.74 -16.85 12.56
C PRO A 245 20.73 -18.09 13.46
N LEU A 246 21.39 -19.15 13.00
CA LEU A 246 21.64 -20.38 13.76
C LEU A 246 23.07 -20.39 14.31
N ASP A 247 23.29 -21.19 15.35
CA ASP A 247 24.59 -21.33 16.03
C ASP A 247 25.72 -21.83 15.10
N ASP A 248 25.38 -22.55 14.03
CA ASP A 248 26.32 -23.10 13.05
C ASP A 248 26.64 -22.14 11.87
N GLY A 249 26.18 -20.89 11.95
CA GLY A 249 26.41 -19.86 10.93
C GLY A 249 25.47 -19.94 9.72
N ARG A 250 24.49 -20.86 9.72
CA ARG A 250 23.37 -20.86 8.76
C ARG A 250 22.24 -19.94 9.23
N TYR A 251 21.25 -19.74 8.38
CA TYR A 251 20.05 -18.96 8.68
C TYR A 251 18.81 -19.82 8.46
N TYR A 252 17.86 -19.72 9.38
CA TYR A 252 16.56 -20.40 9.32
C TYR A 252 15.44 -19.41 8.98
N LEU A 253 14.60 -19.74 8.01
CA LEU A 253 13.42 -18.94 7.65
C LEU A 253 12.23 -19.29 8.53
N ASP A 254 11.76 -18.32 9.33
CA ASP A 254 10.50 -18.46 10.07
C ASP A 254 9.29 -18.23 9.15
N LYS A 255 8.96 -19.26 8.36
CA LYS A 255 7.81 -19.27 7.46
C LYS A 255 6.49 -19.09 8.22
N LYS A 256 6.42 -19.51 9.49
CA LYS A 256 5.21 -19.34 10.31
C LYS A 256 4.94 -17.86 10.58
N CYS A 257 5.93 -17.12 11.08
CA CYS A 257 5.80 -15.68 11.31
C CYS A 257 5.52 -14.94 10.00
N MET A 258 6.19 -15.34 8.92
CA MET A 258 5.98 -14.77 7.60
C MET A 258 4.56 -15.00 7.06
N LYS A 259 4.02 -16.22 7.20
CA LYS A 259 2.63 -16.54 6.85
C LYS A 259 1.64 -15.71 7.65
N GLN A 260 1.85 -15.58 8.97
CA GLN A 260 0.98 -14.76 9.83
C GLN A 260 0.94 -13.29 9.37
N ARG A 261 2.09 -12.74 8.97
CA ARG A 261 2.16 -11.40 8.36
C ARG A 261 1.36 -11.36 7.06
N ILE A 262 1.56 -12.31 6.14
CA ILE A 262 0.79 -12.41 4.88
C ILE A 262 -0.72 -12.43 5.17
N ASP A 263 -1.18 -13.34 6.03
CA ASP A 263 -2.59 -13.53 6.38
C ASP A 263 -3.21 -12.24 6.91
N SER A 264 -2.49 -11.49 7.76
CA SER A 264 -2.98 -10.24 8.35
C SER A 264 -3.28 -9.15 7.31
N TYR A 265 -2.53 -9.08 6.21
CA TYR A 265 -2.76 -8.10 5.14
C TYR A 265 -3.63 -8.65 4.01
N ALA A 266 -3.59 -9.95 3.75
CA ALA A 266 -4.32 -10.61 2.66
C ALA A 266 -5.84 -10.36 2.73
N SER A 267 -6.41 -10.35 3.94
CA SER A 267 -7.85 -10.17 4.16
C SER A 267 -8.42 -8.90 3.51
N VAL A 268 -7.65 -7.81 3.47
CA VAL A 268 -8.05 -6.52 2.89
C VAL A 268 -8.08 -6.56 1.36
N TYR A 269 -7.25 -7.41 0.76
CA TYR A 269 -7.05 -7.46 -0.69
C TYR A 269 -7.70 -8.65 -1.37
N ARG A 270 -8.44 -9.49 -0.63
CA ARG A 270 -9.11 -10.69 -1.16
C ARG A 270 -10.07 -10.39 -2.33
N LEU A 271 -10.60 -9.17 -2.40
CA LEU A 271 -11.51 -8.71 -3.45
C LEU A 271 -10.78 -8.07 -4.65
N CYS A 272 -9.44 -7.99 -4.62
CA CYS A 272 -8.67 -7.46 -5.73
C CYS A 272 -8.56 -8.51 -6.85
N PRO A 273 -8.87 -8.16 -8.11
CA PRO A 273 -8.80 -9.10 -9.22
C PRO A 273 -7.40 -9.64 -9.54
N SER A 274 -6.35 -9.02 -9.01
CA SER A 274 -4.96 -9.50 -9.17
C SER A 274 -4.38 -10.11 -7.91
N PHE A 275 -5.19 -10.29 -6.87
CA PHE A 275 -4.72 -10.90 -5.63
C PHE A 275 -4.84 -12.41 -5.72
N ASP A 276 -3.70 -13.11 -5.69
CA ASP A 276 -3.62 -14.56 -5.80
C ASP A 276 -2.98 -15.14 -4.54
N TYR A 277 -3.83 -15.42 -3.55
CA TYR A 277 -3.39 -15.94 -2.26
C TYR A 277 -2.70 -17.31 -2.38
N ILE A 278 -3.19 -18.18 -3.27
CA ILE A 278 -2.62 -19.51 -3.49
C ILE A 278 -1.22 -19.39 -4.07
N LYS A 279 -1.02 -18.52 -5.06
CA LYS A 279 0.32 -18.23 -5.60
C LYS A 279 1.26 -17.65 -4.54
N ILE A 280 0.78 -16.73 -3.70
CA ILE A 280 1.56 -16.17 -2.58
C ILE A 280 2.04 -17.28 -1.64
N LEU A 281 1.14 -18.17 -1.22
CA LEU A 281 1.48 -19.29 -0.34
C LEU A 281 2.40 -20.31 -1.00
N LYS A 282 2.21 -20.56 -2.30
CA LYS A 282 3.12 -21.41 -3.07
C LYS A 282 4.54 -20.84 -3.04
N ILE A 283 4.72 -19.55 -3.34
CA ILE A 283 6.03 -18.88 -3.28
C ILE A 283 6.65 -19.00 -1.88
N LEU A 284 5.86 -18.79 -0.82
CA LEU A 284 6.32 -18.98 0.56
C LEU A 284 6.78 -20.42 0.83
N SER A 285 6.05 -21.41 0.34
CA SER A 285 6.40 -22.83 0.52
C SER A 285 7.68 -23.22 -0.22
N GLU A 286 7.94 -22.62 -1.39
CA GLU A 286 9.11 -22.89 -2.22
C GLU A 286 10.40 -22.27 -1.66
N LEU A 287 10.29 -21.30 -0.75
CA LEU A 287 11.47 -20.74 -0.09
C LEU A 287 12.20 -21.79 0.76
N PRO A 288 13.55 -21.81 0.74
CA PRO A 288 14.34 -22.72 1.54
C PRO A 288 14.17 -22.43 3.04
N ASN A 289 13.93 -23.48 3.83
CA ASN A 289 13.82 -23.37 5.29
C ASN A 289 15.14 -23.00 5.95
N ILE A 290 16.26 -23.46 5.40
CA ILE A 290 17.61 -23.21 5.91
C ILE A 290 18.49 -22.81 4.74
N VAL A 291 19.29 -21.76 4.93
CA VAL A 291 20.25 -21.27 3.94
C VAL A 291 21.61 -21.01 4.57
N THR A 292 22.65 -21.10 3.75
CA THR A 292 24.00 -20.67 4.11
C THR A 292 24.06 -19.15 4.26
N LYS A 293 25.09 -18.66 4.97
CA LYS A 293 25.36 -17.22 5.05
C LYS A 293 25.52 -16.57 3.67
N LYS A 294 26.13 -17.28 2.70
CA LYS A 294 26.30 -16.77 1.33
C LYS A 294 24.95 -16.57 0.64
N GLU A 295 24.06 -17.54 0.73
CA GLU A 295 22.71 -17.45 0.15
C GLU A 295 21.87 -16.36 0.83
N TYR A 296 21.95 -16.25 2.17
CA TYR A 296 21.30 -15.15 2.91
C TYR A 296 21.79 -13.77 2.45
N LEU A 297 23.11 -13.59 2.30
CA LEU A 297 23.68 -12.35 1.79
C LEU A 297 23.24 -12.07 0.35
N ASN A 298 23.14 -13.10 -0.50
CA ASN A 298 22.62 -12.94 -1.85
C ASN A 298 21.19 -12.38 -1.82
N PHE A 299 20.31 -12.88 -0.94
CA PHE A 299 18.95 -12.37 -0.78
C PHE A 299 18.88 -10.91 -0.32
N LEU A 300 19.88 -10.42 0.44
CA LEU A 300 19.98 -9.00 0.81
C LEU A 300 20.39 -8.11 -0.37
N THR A 301 21.13 -8.66 -1.31
CA THR A 301 21.71 -7.93 -2.45
C THR A 301 20.93 -8.10 -3.75
N VAL A 302 19.85 -8.90 -3.77
CA VAL A 302 19.01 -9.01 -4.97
C VAL A 302 18.38 -7.66 -5.25
N GLU A 303 18.98 -6.93 -6.18
CA GLU A 303 18.26 -5.98 -7.03
C GLU A 303 17.24 -6.83 -7.80
N PHE A 304 15.99 -6.76 -7.38
CA PHE A 304 14.89 -7.37 -8.13
C PHE A 304 14.80 -6.61 -9.47
N ASN A 305 15.43 -7.17 -10.50
CA ASN A 305 15.33 -6.71 -11.89
C ASN A 305 13.91 -6.86 -12.42
#